data_AF-A0A0R3PW03-F1
#
_entry.id   AF-A0A0R3PW03-F1
#
_cell.length_a   1.000
_cell.length_b   1.000
_cell.length_c   1.000
_cell.angle_alpha   90.00
_cell.angle_beta   90.00
_cell.angle_gamma   90.00
#
_symmetry.space_group_name_H-M   'P 1'
#
loop_
_entity.id
_entity.type
_entity.pdbx_description
1 polymer ?
#
loop_
_entity_poly.entity_id
_entity_poly.type
_entity_poly.pdbx_seq_one_letter_code
_entity_poly.pdbx_strand_id
1 'polypeptide(L)'
;MSFHPPVRPEVKPKPPKKWYEELLEKDEILLYFTAILGVLLPAVVYVVYHKIHSIYMNYVKKRDSERLADEAARSEVAVISLCTEDSPAQRFLTHLQSTLSAELINPPKLWPVENLKTKDFIHFKGFCVFVVETLTAGAAPISAEWFLDWLEDVAADAKQKRKANFDALKFVIVGFGSSTAEESHFNKVSHTLLKRMKILGSKQIMNVVLFDTSQPGRLFLPL
;
A
#
# COMPACT_ATOMS: atom_id res chain seq x y z
N MET A 1 -38.17 -107.64 3.31
CA MET A 1 -38.76 -106.80 4.37
C MET A 1 -38.08 -105.45 4.31
N SER A 2 -38.78 -104.41 3.87
CA SER A 2 -38.26 -103.04 3.75
C SER A 2 -38.45 -102.29 5.07
N PHE A 3 -37.34 -101.92 5.71
CA PHE A 3 -37.33 -101.07 6.90
C PHE A 3 -37.62 -99.63 6.48
N HIS A 4 -38.68 -99.02 7.04
CA HIS A 4 -38.88 -97.58 6.97
C HIS A 4 -38.41 -96.94 8.28
N PRO A 5 -37.57 -95.88 8.23
CA PRO A 5 -37.15 -95.18 9.43
C PRO A 5 -38.31 -94.39 10.05
N PRO A 6 -38.33 -94.20 11.38
CA PRO A 6 -39.41 -93.51 12.07
C PRO A 6 -39.47 -92.03 11.69
N VAL A 7 -40.69 -91.55 11.40
CA VAL A 7 -40.99 -90.14 11.10
C VAL A 7 -40.68 -89.29 12.34
N ARG A 8 -39.83 -88.29 12.19
CA ARG A 8 -39.50 -87.33 13.26
C ARG A 8 -40.76 -86.50 13.59
N PRO A 9 -41.12 -86.34 14.87
CA PRO A 9 -42.27 -85.51 15.25
C PRO A 9 -42.05 -84.06 14.82
N GLU A 10 -43.06 -83.45 14.20
CA GLU A 10 -43.02 -82.05 13.80
C GLU A 10 -42.97 -81.16 15.05
N VAL A 11 -41.80 -80.57 15.29
CA VAL A 11 -41.63 -79.56 16.33
C VAL A 11 -42.22 -78.27 15.80
N LYS A 12 -43.42 -77.89 16.29
CA LYS A 12 -44.00 -76.58 16.01
C LYS A 12 -43.00 -75.49 16.42
N PRO A 13 -42.70 -74.51 15.54
CA PRO A 13 -41.74 -73.46 15.86
C PRO A 13 -42.21 -72.72 17.12
N LYS A 14 -41.32 -72.58 18.11
CA LYS A 14 -41.61 -71.79 19.30
C LYS A 14 -41.91 -70.34 18.86
N PRO A 15 -42.93 -69.69 19.42
CA PRO A 15 -43.24 -68.31 19.08
C PRO A 15 -42.02 -67.42 19.38
N PRO A 16 -41.75 -66.40 18.55
CA PRO A 16 -40.64 -65.50 18.76
C PRO A 16 -40.73 -64.87 20.16
N LYS A 17 -39.60 -64.76 20.84
CA LYS A 17 -39.56 -64.21 22.20
C LYS A 17 -39.78 -62.70 22.10
N LYS A 18 -40.70 -62.14 22.89
CA LYS A 18 -41.04 -60.71 22.93
C LYS A 18 -39.85 -59.74 22.96
N TRP A 19 -38.75 -60.09 23.63
CA TRP A 19 -37.55 -59.25 23.68
C TRP A 19 -36.85 -59.09 22.32
N TYR A 20 -37.10 -59.99 21.36
CA TYR A 20 -36.58 -59.92 19.99
C TYR A 20 -37.38 -58.91 19.14
N GLU A 21 -38.68 -58.82 19.37
CA GLU A 21 -39.56 -57.82 18.73
C GLU A 21 -39.23 -56.40 19.25
N GLU A 22 -39.00 -56.23 20.56
CA GLU A 22 -38.52 -54.96 21.13
C GLU A 22 -37.13 -54.54 20.61
N LEU A 23 -36.26 -55.50 20.26
CA LEU A 23 -34.96 -55.20 19.63
C LEU A 23 -35.14 -54.77 18.17
N LEU A 24 -36.01 -55.45 17.42
CA LEU A 24 -36.33 -55.09 16.03
C LEU A 24 -36.96 -53.69 15.93
N GLU A 25 -37.88 -53.35 16.84
CA GLU A 25 -38.47 -52.00 16.91
C GLU A 25 -37.41 -50.93 17.23
N LYS A 26 -36.45 -51.23 18.11
CA LYS A 26 -35.32 -50.32 18.39
C LYS A 26 -34.36 -50.19 17.22
N ASP A 27 -34.09 -51.27 16.49
CA ASP A 27 -33.24 -51.27 15.28
C ASP A 27 -33.86 -50.44 14.16
N GLU A 28 -35.18 -50.50 13.95
CA GLU A 28 -35.86 -49.63 12.98
C GLU A 28 -35.72 -48.15 13.36
N ILE A 29 -35.88 -47.80 14.64
CA ILE A 29 -35.69 -46.43 15.13
C ILE A 29 -34.23 -45.97 14.93
N LEU A 30 -33.26 -46.84 15.19
CA LEU A 30 -31.84 -46.61 14.94
C LEU A 30 -31.54 -46.43 13.44
N LEU A 31 -32.22 -47.17 12.56
CA LEU A 31 -32.09 -47.05 11.12
C LEU A 31 -32.62 -45.69 10.61
N TYR A 32 -33.79 -45.25 11.08
CA TYR A 32 -34.31 -43.92 10.75
C TYR A 32 -33.40 -42.81 11.28
N PHE A 33 -32.88 -42.95 12.50
CA PHE A 33 -31.98 -41.98 13.10
C PHE A 33 -30.66 -41.86 12.32
N THR A 34 -30.06 -42.98 11.91
CA THR A 34 -28.82 -43.00 11.11
C THR A 34 -29.04 -42.49 9.70
N ALA A 35 -30.19 -42.77 9.07
CA ALA A 35 -30.56 -42.20 7.78
C ALA A 35 -30.74 -40.67 7.84
N ILE A 36 -31.40 -40.16 8.89
CA ILE A 36 -31.58 -38.72 9.11
C ILE A 36 -30.23 -38.04 9.36
N LEU A 37 -29.37 -38.63 10.19
CA LEU A 37 -28.00 -38.15 10.41
C LEU A 37 -27.19 -38.13 9.10
N GLY A 38 -27.34 -39.16 8.26
CA GLY A 38 -26.67 -39.25 6.97
C GLY A 38 -27.01 -38.09 6.02
N VAL A 39 -28.20 -37.50 6.14
CA VAL A 39 -28.63 -36.34 5.34
C VAL A 39 -28.33 -35.01 6.02
N LEU A 40 -28.56 -34.91 7.34
CA LEU A 40 -28.35 -33.66 8.09
C LEU A 40 -26.88 -33.31 8.27
N LEU A 41 -26.02 -34.30 8.53
CA LEU A 41 -24.62 -34.05 8.89
C LEU A 41 -23.84 -33.43 7.72
N PRO A 42 -23.97 -33.90 6.46
CA PRO A 42 -23.38 -33.21 5.31
C PRO A 42 -23.91 -31.79 5.11
N ALA A 43 -25.20 -31.54 5.36
CA ALA A 43 -25.79 -30.21 5.23
C ALA A 43 -25.21 -29.23 6.26
N VAL A 44 -25.06 -29.67 7.52
CA VAL A 44 -24.43 -28.87 8.59
C VAL A 44 -22.97 -28.60 8.26
N VAL A 45 -22.21 -29.61 7.82
CA VAL A 45 -20.80 -29.46 7.42
C VAL A 45 -20.67 -28.47 6.26
N TYR A 46 -21.54 -28.55 5.25
CA TYR A 46 -21.55 -27.63 4.12
C TYR A 46 -21.78 -26.18 4.57
N VAL A 47 -22.75 -25.94 5.46
CA VAL A 47 -23.03 -24.60 5.99
C VAL A 47 -21.86 -24.04 6.77
N VAL A 48 -21.23 -24.86 7.63
CA VAL A 48 -20.05 -24.47 8.40
C VAL A 48 -18.86 -24.19 7.49
N TYR A 49 -18.60 -25.06 6.52
CA TYR A 49 -17.54 -24.87 5.53
C TYR A 49 -17.75 -23.59 4.73
N HIS A 50 -18.96 -23.35 4.23
CA HIS A 50 -19.28 -22.17 3.43
C HIS A 50 -19.11 -20.88 4.23
N LYS A 51 -19.51 -20.88 5.52
CA LYS A 51 -19.27 -19.76 6.45
C LYS A 51 -17.78 -19.48 6.65
N ILE A 52 -16.99 -20.51 6.97
CA ILE A 52 -15.53 -20.37 7.18
C ILE A 52 -14.85 -19.91 5.89
N HIS A 53 -15.20 -20.52 4.76
CA HIS A 53 -14.66 -20.16 3.45
C HIS A 53 -15.00 -18.71 3.07
N SER A 54 -16.22 -18.26 3.33
CA SER A 54 -16.64 -16.87 3.10
C SER A 54 -15.83 -15.88 3.96
N ILE A 55 -15.60 -16.20 5.24
CA ILE A 55 -14.74 -15.38 6.12
C ILE A 55 -13.32 -15.30 5.57
N TYR A 56 -12.74 -16.43 5.16
CA TYR A 56 -11.40 -16.49 4.60
C TYR A 56 -11.29 -15.71 3.27
N MET A 57 -12.25 -15.86 2.36
CA MET A 57 -12.29 -15.12 1.10
C MET A 57 -12.39 -13.60 1.33
N ASN A 58 -13.18 -13.15 2.30
CA ASN A 58 -13.27 -11.74 2.66
C ASN A 58 -11.96 -11.20 3.25
N TYR A 59 -11.28 -12.00 4.08
CA TYR A 59 -9.97 -11.64 4.62
C TYR A 59 -8.92 -11.49 3.50
N VAL A 60 -8.85 -12.45 2.58
CA VAL A 60 -7.93 -12.39 1.43
C VAL A 60 -8.23 -11.18 0.55
N LYS A 61 -9.51 -10.96 0.21
CA LYS A 61 -9.94 -9.80 -0.59
C LYS A 61 -9.57 -8.47 0.07
N LYS A 62 -9.77 -8.35 1.38
CA LYS A 62 -9.39 -7.15 2.15
C LYS A 62 -7.88 -6.92 2.09
N ARG A 63 -7.09 -7.97 2.38
CA ARG A 63 -5.62 -7.89 2.31
C ARG A 63 -5.11 -7.52 0.93
N ASP A 64 -5.69 -8.10 -0.13
CA ASP A 64 -5.29 -7.79 -1.50
C ASP A 64 -5.68 -6.37 -1.90
N SER A 65 -6.83 -5.87 -1.44
CA SER A 65 -7.23 -4.47 -1.65
C SER A 65 -6.31 -3.48 -0.92
N GLU A 66 -5.87 -3.82 0.30
CA GLU A 66 -4.91 -3.02 1.07
C GLU A 66 -3.54 -3.00 0.40
N ARG A 67 -3.07 -4.15 -0.10
CA ARG A 67 -1.82 -4.25 -0.86
C ARG A 67 -1.87 -3.40 -2.13
N LEU A 68 -2.95 -3.51 -2.90
CA LEU A 68 -3.13 -2.72 -4.11
C LEU A 68 -3.19 -1.21 -3.80
N ALA A 69 -3.84 -0.83 -2.69
CA ALA A 69 -3.88 0.56 -2.24
C ALA A 69 -2.50 1.08 -1.80
N ASP A 70 -1.68 0.27 -1.10
CA ASP A 70 -0.32 0.67 -0.72
C ASP A 70 0.61 0.72 -1.96
N GLU A 71 0.47 -0.20 -2.91
CA GLU A 71 1.18 -0.17 -4.20
C GLU A 71 0.81 1.06 -5.03
N ALA A 72 -0.48 1.41 -5.08
CA ALA A 72 -0.96 2.63 -5.73
C ALA A 72 -0.36 3.87 -5.05
N ALA A 73 -0.43 3.96 -3.71
CA ALA A 73 0.12 5.08 -2.94
C ALA A 73 1.64 5.26 -3.11
N ARG A 74 2.39 4.16 -3.27
CA ARG A 74 3.85 4.19 -3.55
C ARG A 74 4.19 4.54 -4.99
N SER A 75 3.24 4.43 -5.90
CA SER A 75 3.41 4.72 -7.33
C SER A 75 2.94 6.14 -7.69
N GLU A 76 2.32 6.85 -6.76
CA GLU A 76 1.93 8.24 -6.96
C GLU A 76 3.16 9.13 -7.15
N VAL A 77 3.05 10.08 -8.08
CA VAL A 77 4.08 11.10 -8.33
C VAL A 77 3.53 12.44 -7.86
N ALA A 78 4.32 13.17 -7.08
CA ALA A 78 4.05 14.54 -6.66
C ALA A 78 5.18 15.45 -7.13
N VAL A 79 4.85 16.63 -7.62
CA VAL A 79 5.81 17.66 -8.01
C VAL A 79 5.62 18.85 -7.09
N ILE A 80 6.65 19.18 -6.33
CA ILE A 80 6.64 20.29 -5.37
C ILE A 80 7.44 21.44 -5.96
N SER A 81 6.79 22.60 -6.08
CA SER A 81 7.40 23.80 -6.66
C SER A 81 7.83 24.77 -5.56
N LEU A 82 9.14 25.01 -5.49
CA LEU A 82 9.80 26.00 -4.63
C LEU A 82 10.43 27.06 -5.55
N CYS A 83 9.62 27.67 -6.41
CA CYS A 83 10.05 28.66 -7.39
C CYS A 83 9.14 29.88 -7.37
N THR A 84 9.67 30.99 -7.86
CA THR A 84 8.98 32.27 -8.04
C THR A 84 8.13 32.28 -9.31
N GLU A 85 7.11 33.13 -9.34
CA GLU A 85 6.29 33.33 -10.54
C GLU A 85 7.16 33.83 -11.70
N ASP A 86 6.91 33.31 -12.91
CA ASP A 86 7.63 33.64 -14.16
C ASP A 86 9.12 33.25 -14.26
N SER A 87 9.64 32.44 -13.34
CA SER A 87 11.04 32.00 -13.40
C SER A 87 11.32 30.88 -14.42
N PRO A 88 12.59 30.67 -14.84
CA PRO A 88 12.97 29.52 -15.66
C PRO A 88 12.59 28.17 -15.02
N ALA A 89 12.64 28.10 -13.69
CA ALA A 89 12.22 26.92 -12.93
C ALA A 89 10.73 26.65 -13.09
N GLN A 90 9.90 27.70 -13.09
CA GLN A 90 8.46 27.59 -13.34
C GLN A 90 8.15 27.10 -14.76
N ARG A 91 8.88 27.57 -15.77
CA ARG A 91 8.72 27.07 -17.16
C ARG A 91 9.08 25.60 -17.28
N PHE A 92 10.17 25.19 -16.63
CA PHE A 92 10.55 23.79 -16.55
C PHE A 92 9.49 22.95 -15.83
N LEU A 93 8.93 23.45 -14.73
CA LEU A 93 7.86 22.80 -13.99
C LEU A 93 6.63 22.55 -14.88
N THR A 94 6.18 23.56 -15.64
CA THR A 94 5.04 23.41 -16.55
C THR A 94 5.33 22.38 -17.65
N HIS A 95 6.53 22.39 -18.23
CA HIS A 95 6.93 21.40 -19.21
C HIS A 95 6.97 20.00 -18.61
N LEU A 96 7.63 19.83 -17.46
CA LEU A 96 7.72 18.58 -16.72
C LEU A 96 6.34 18.02 -16.38
N GLN A 97 5.43 18.87 -15.90
CA GLN A 97 4.05 18.48 -15.60
C GLN A 97 3.32 17.98 -16.85
N SER A 98 3.46 18.68 -17.98
CA SER A 98 2.84 18.26 -19.24
C SER A 98 3.39 16.91 -19.70
N THR A 99 4.71 16.70 -19.64
CA THR A 99 5.33 15.42 -20.02
C THR A 99 4.89 14.29 -19.09
N LEU A 100 4.94 14.51 -17.77
CA LEU A 100 4.53 13.50 -16.80
C LEU A 100 3.04 13.15 -16.92
N SER A 101 2.18 14.12 -17.24
CA SER A 101 0.75 13.86 -17.43
C SER A 101 0.45 13.06 -18.70
N ALA A 102 1.33 13.11 -19.71
CA ALA A 102 1.20 12.33 -20.93
C ALA A 102 1.74 10.90 -20.77
N GLU A 103 2.81 10.72 -19.99
CA GLU A 103 3.50 9.43 -19.83
C GLU A 103 2.95 8.59 -18.66
N LEU A 104 2.45 9.23 -17.59
CA LEU A 104 1.95 8.52 -16.41
C LEU A 104 0.48 8.15 -16.57
N ILE A 105 0.13 6.94 -16.12
CA ILE A 105 -1.26 6.48 -16.02
C ILE A 105 -2.08 7.39 -15.10
N ASN A 106 -1.47 7.81 -13.99
CA ASN A 106 -2.05 8.76 -13.04
C ASN A 106 -1.30 10.09 -13.15
N PRO A 107 -1.99 11.22 -13.36
CA PRO A 107 -1.34 12.51 -13.48
C PRO A 107 -0.61 12.86 -12.18
N PRO A 108 0.52 13.59 -12.27
CA PRO A 108 1.26 14.00 -11.09
C PRO A 108 0.45 14.98 -10.22
N LYS A 109 0.53 14.83 -8.91
CA LYS A 109 -0.01 15.80 -7.95
C LYS A 109 0.87 17.05 -7.97
N LEU A 110 0.31 18.19 -8.39
CA LEU A 110 0.99 19.47 -8.30
C LEU A 110 0.79 20.05 -6.90
N TRP A 111 1.90 20.27 -6.19
CA TRP A 111 1.90 20.89 -4.87
C TRP A 111 2.74 22.16 -4.88
N PRO A 112 2.12 23.32 -5.17
CA PRO A 112 2.75 24.59 -4.90
C PRO A 112 3.09 24.68 -3.43
N VAL A 113 4.34 25.04 -3.10
CA VAL A 113 4.77 25.10 -1.70
C VAL A 113 3.86 26.00 -0.88
N GLU A 114 3.34 27.09 -1.44
CA GLU A 114 2.41 28.02 -0.77
C GLU A 114 1.14 27.35 -0.22
N ASN A 115 0.64 26.33 -0.93
CA ASN A 115 -0.60 25.63 -0.60
C ASN A 115 -0.34 24.21 -0.07
N LEU A 116 0.93 23.87 0.23
CA LEU A 116 1.31 22.55 0.67
C LEU A 116 0.81 22.30 2.09
N LYS A 117 -0.07 21.31 2.23
CA LYS A 117 -0.50 20.81 3.53
C LYS A 117 0.56 19.85 4.08
N THR A 118 1.26 20.27 5.13
CA THR A 118 2.29 19.47 5.80
C THR A 118 1.80 18.08 6.23
N LYS A 119 0.53 17.97 6.65
CA LYS A 119 -0.11 16.69 6.99
C LYS A 119 -0.15 15.72 5.81
N ASP A 120 -0.48 16.21 4.62
CA ASP A 120 -0.58 15.35 3.44
C ASP A 120 0.82 14.91 2.99
N PHE A 121 1.79 15.81 3.07
CA PHE A 121 3.19 15.53 2.73
C PHE A 121 3.86 14.52 3.68
N ILE A 122 3.64 14.63 4.99
CA ILE A 122 4.17 13.69 6.01
C ILE A 122 3.72 12.24 5.73
N HIS A 123 2.52 12.04 5.19
CA HIS A 123 1.98 10.69 4.95
C HIS A 123 2.23 10.18 3.52
N PHE A 124 2.82 11.00 2.65
CA PHE A 124 3.07 10.65 1.26
C PHE A 124 4.19 9.59 1.14
N LYS A 125 3.95 8.53 0.35
CA LYS A 125 4.84 7.37 0.18
C LYS A 125 5.39 7.22 -1.23
N GLY A 126 5.05 8.15 -2.12
CA GLY A 126 5.32 8.05 -3.55
C GLY A 126 6.67 8.64 -3.95
N PHE A 127 6.69 9.12 -5.20
CA PHE A 127 7.82 9.79 -5.82
C PHE A 127 7.61 11.31 -5.76
N CYS A 128 8.56 12.03 -5.19
CA CYS A 128 8.51 13.48 -5.06
C CYS A 128 9.59 14.14 -5.92
N VAL A 129 9.19 15.00 -6.84
CA VAL A 129 10.12 15.82 -7.63
C VAL A 129 10.07 17.24 -7.09
N PHE A 130 11.19 17.72 -6.57
CA PHE A 130 11.34 19.09 -6.12
C PHE A 130 11.94 19.93 -7.24
N VAL A 131 11.23 20.98 -7.64
CA VAL A 131 11.74 22.03 -8.51
C VAL A 131 12.07 23.22 -7.63
N VAL A 132 13.36 23.52 -7.49
CA VAL A 132 13.87 24.45 -6.48
C VAL A 132 14.59 25.60 -7.15
N GLU A 133 14.24 26.82 -6.77
CA GLU A 133 14.92 28.03 -7.18
C GLU A 133 15.81 28.56 -6.05
N THR A 134 17.00 29.02 -6.39
CA THR A 134 17.92 29.74 -5.49
C THR A 134 18.06 31.17 -6.01
N LEU A 135 17.61 32.12 -5.20
CA LEU A 135 17.67 33.56 -5.48
C LEU A 135 19.07 34.12 -5.19
N THR A 136 19.23 35.42 -5.38
CA THR A 136 20.45 36.16 -5.07
C THR A 136 20.90 35.94 -3.62
N ALA A 137 22.21 35.90 -3.38
CA ALA A 137 22.83 35.58 -2.08
C ALA A 137 22.50 34.16 -1.53
N GLY A 138 22.01 33.25 -2.38
CA GLY A 138 21.74 31.87 -2.00
C GLY A 138 20.48 31.71 -1.14
N ALA A 139 19.58 32.68 -1.17
CA ALA A 139 18.30 32.64 -0.46
C ALA A 139 17.25 31.78 -1.21
N ALA A 140 16.27 31.27 -0.47
CA ALA A 140 15.10 30.63 -1.07
C ALA A 140 14.05 31.68 -1.45
N PRO A 141 13.11 31.37 -2.35
CA PRO A 141 11.91 32.17 -2.52
C PRO A 141 11.16 32.31 -1.19
N ILE A 142 10.60 33.48 -0.93
CA ILE A 142 9.87 33.80 0.32
C ILE A 142 8.76 32.77 0.58
N SER A 143 8.06 32.33 -0.47
CA SER A 143 7.02 31.31 -0.38
C SER A 143 7.52 29.93 0.07
N ALA A 144 8.83 29.66 -0.06
CA ALA A 144 9.44 28.37 0.23
C ALA A 144 10.22 28.34 1.55
N GLU A 145 10.52 29.49 2.17
CA GLU A 145 11.30 29.57 3.42
C GLU A 145 10.64 28.80 4.56
N TRP A 146 9.33 28.99 4.76
CA TRP A 146 8.59 28.29 5.82
C TRP A 146 8.68 26.77 5.70
N PHE A 147 8.70 26.23 4.47
CA PHE A 147 8.75 24.79 4.23
C PHE A 147 10.12 24.23 4.57
N LEU A 148 11.16 25.00 4.24
CA LEU A 148 12.53 24.68 4.59
C LEU A 148 12.69 24.64 6.11
N ASP A 149 12.21 25.65 6.84
CA ASP A 149 12.26 25.70 8.30
C ASP A 149 11.45 24.57 8.93
N TRP A 150 10.26 24.30 8.39
CA TRP A 150 9.43 23.19 8.83
C TRP A 150 10.13 21.82 8.65
N LEU A 151 10.87 21.61 7.55
CA LEU A 151 11.67 20.39 7.37
C LEU A 151 12.79 20.27 8.43
N GLU A 152 13.36 21.39 8.86
CA GLU A 152 14.36 21.42 9.94
C GLU A 152 13.73 21.05 11.29
N ASP A 153 12.57 21.62 11.61
CA ASP A 153 11.82 21.30 12.82
C ASP A 153 11.47 19.81 12.90
N VAL A 154 11.00 19.23 11.79
CA VAL A 154 10.67 17.81 11.71
C VAL A 154 11.92 16.93 11.79
N ALA A 155 13.05 17.39 11.24
CA ALA A 155 14.32 16.69 11.36
C ALA A 155 14.85 16.69 12.81
N ALA A 156 14.58 17.76 13.57
CA ALA A 156 14.94 17.88 14.98
C ALA A 156 14.00 17.10 15.92
N ASP A 157 12.71 16.98 15.60
CA ASP A 157 11.72 16.24 16.40
C ASP A 157 11.66 14.75 16.01
N ALA A 158 12.36 13.91 16.79
CA ALA A 158 12.38 12.46 16.60
C ALA A 158 10.99 11.79 16.64
N LYS A 159 10.00 12.37 17.36
CA LYS A 159 8.65 11.82 17.45
C LYS A 159 7.85 12.13 16.18
N GLN A 160 8.00 13.33 15.63
CA GLN A 160 7.39 13.68 14.34
C GLN A 160 8.01 12.89 13.20
N LYS A 161 9.34 12.80 13.18
CA LYS A 161 10.07 12.00 12.18
C LYS A 161 9.61 10.55 12.13
N ARG A 162 9.39 9.90 13.28
CA ARG A 162 8.90 8.49 13.34
C ARG A 162 7.46 8.31 12.90
N LYS A 163 6.64 9.37 12.95
CA LYS A 163 5.25 9.35 12.48
C LYS A 163 5.14 9.63 10.98
N ALA A 164 6.17 10.24 10.40
CA ALA A 164 6.22 10.54 8.99
C ALA A 164 6.68 9.34 8.17
N ASN A 165 6.15 9.21 6.96
CA ASN A 165 6.50 8.15 6.01
C ASN A 165 7.73 8.54 5.15
N PHE A 166 8.66 9.32 5.71
CA PHE A 166 9.83 9.79 4.97
C PHE A 166 10.73 8.65 4.52
N ASP A 167 10.73 7.50 5.20
CA ASP A 167 11.46 6.29 4.82
C ASP A 167 10.91 5.63 3.54
N ALA A 168 9.59 5.71 3.33
CA ALA A 168 8.94 5.23 2.11
C ALA A 168 9.02 6.24 0.96
N LEU A 169 9.13 7.53 1.28
CA LEU A 169 9.23 8.63 0.32
C LEU A 169 10.51 8.54 -0.51
N LYS A 170 10.36 8.60 -1.83
CA LYS A 170 11.49 8.69 -2.76
C LYS A 170 11.51 10.06 -3.40
N PHE A 171 12.69 10.65 -3.58
CA PHE A 171 12.78 12.02 -4.08
C PHE A 171 13.85 12.28 -5.14
N VAL A 172 13.61 13.33 -5.90
CA VAL A 172 14.50 13.95 -6.90
C VAL A 172 14.50 15.45 -6.68
N ILE A 173 15.65 16.10 -6.83
CA ILE A 173 15.77 17.57 -6.74
C ILE A 173 16.31 18.09 -8.06
N VAL A 174 15.61 19.06 -8.62
CA VAL A 174 16.01 19.85 -9.78
C VAL A 174 16.17 21.30 -9.31
N GLY A 175 17.42 21.74 -9.22
CA GLY A 175 17.81 23.05 -8.75
C GLY A 175 18.05 24.03 -9.89
N PHE A 176 17.60 25.26 -9.72
CA PHE A 176 17.87 26.41 -10.58
C PHE A 176 18.55 27.48 -9.74
N GLY A 177 19.76 27.88 -10.11
CA GLY A 177 20.50 28.91 -9.40
C GLY A 177 21.46 29.62 -10.34
N SER A 178 21.86 30.83 -9.99
CA SER A 178 22.82 31.59 -10.79
C SER A 178 24.25 31.37 -10.27
N SER A 179 25.19 31.07 -11.16
CA SER A 179 26.63 31.00 -10.82
C SER A 179 27.32 32.37 -10.77
N THR A 180 26.62 33.44 -11.15
CA THR A 180 27.12 34.83 -11.01
C THR A 180 27.08 35.33 -9.57
N ALA A 181 26.25 34.72 -8.72
CA ALA A 181 26.42 34.82 -7.27
C ALA A 181 27.65 33.98 -6.89
N GLU A 182 28.43 34.41 -5.89
CA GLU A 182 29.65 33.71 -5.44
C GLU A 182 29.49 32.18 -5.45
N GLU A 183 30.53 31.42 -5.83
CA GLU A 183 30.46 29.95 -5.95
C GLU A 183 29.88 29.26 -4.69
N SER A 184 30.06 29.87 -3.52
CA SER A 184 29.53 29.45 -2.22
C SER A 184 27.99 29.43 -2.15
N HIS A 185 27.30 30.16 -3.03
CA HIS A 185 25.86 30.36 -3.05
C HIS A 185 25.15 29.65 -4.21
N PHE A 186 25.90 29.09 -5.17
CA PHE A 186 25.32 28.36 -6.30
C PHE A 186 24.44 27.21 -5.81
N ASN A 187 23.14 27.26 -6.17
CA ASN A 187 22.15 26.24 -5.81
C ASN A 187 22.09 25.88 -4.31
N LYS A 188 22.44 26.82 -3.42
CA LYS A 188 22.51 26.60 -1.97
C LYS A 188 21.22 26.01 -1.40
N VAL A 189 20.05 26.43 -1.89
CA VAL A 189 18.75 25.94 -1.40
C VAL A 189 18.55 24.46 -1.74
N SER A 190 18.91 24.05 -2.95
CA SER A 190 18.86 22.66 -3.41
C SER A 190 19.75 21.75 -2.55
N HIS A 191 20.94 22.24 -2.17
CA HIS A 191 21.84 21.53 -1.26
C HIS A 191 21.30 21.43 0.17
N THR A 192 20.69 22.49 0.69
CA THR A 192 20.04 22.49 2.01
C THR A 192 18.88 21.50 2.05
N LEU A 193 18.01 21.52 1.03
CA LEU A 193 16.91 20.58 0.89
C LEU A 193 17.41 19.14 0.83
N LEU A 194 18.44 18.87 0.02
CA LEU A 194 19.06 17.54 -0.08
C LEU A 194 19.52 17.02 1.29
N LYS A 195 20.21 17.85 2.07
CA LYS A 195 20.69 17.50 3.42
C LYS A 195 19.51 17.18 4.34
N ARG A 196 18.49 18.04 4.38
CA ARG A 196 17.31 17.85 5.24
C ARG A 196 16.54 16.58 4.88
N MET A 197 16.31 16.33 3.59
CA MET A 197 15.63 15.11 3.12
C MET A 197 16.42 13.83 3.47
N LYS A 198 17.76 13.87 3.36
CA LYS A 198 18.63 12.76 3.79
C LYS A 198 18.54 12.52 5.30
N ILE A 199 18.55 13.58 6.11
CA ILE A 199 18.39 13.47 7.58
C ILE A 199 17.04 12.84 7.92
N LEU A 200 15.97 13.22 7.21
CA LEU A 200 14.62 12.67 7.40
C LEU A 200 14.51 11.17 7.03
N GLY A 201 15.47 10.63 6.29
CA GLY A 201 15.54 9.21 5.93
C GLY A 201 14.96 8.88 4.55
N SER A 202 14.65 9.90 3.74
CA SER A 202 14.09 9.70 2.40
C SER A 202 15.09 9.16 1.40
N LYS A 203 14.58 8.38 0.43
CA LYS A 203 15.42 7.73 -0.56
C LYS A 203 15.60 8.61 -1.79
N GLN A 204 16.81 9.11 -1.98
CA GLN A 204 17.20 9.78 -3.21
C GLN A 204 17.24 8.77 -4.38
N ILE A 205 16.54 9.05 -5.48
CA ILE A 205 16.48 8.15 -6.65
C ILE A 205 17.62 8.42 -7.63
N MET A 206 17.90 9.70 -7.86
CA MET A 206 18.92 10.15 -8.79
C MET A 206 19.71 11.31 -8.19
N ASN A 207 20.89 11.56 -8.77
CA ASN A 207 21.70 12.68 -8.36
C ASN A 207 20.97 14.02 -8.63
N VAL A 208 21.26 15.02 -7.80
CA VAL A 208 20.61 16.33 -7.89
C VAL A 208 20.99 16.99 -9.21
N VAL A 209 20.01 17.42 -9.99
CA VAL A 209 20.24 18.10 -11.26
C VAL A 209 20.30 19.60 -11.00
N LEU A 210 21.41 20.26 -11.33
CA LEU A 210 21.63 21.67 -11.08
C LEU A 210 21.77 22.44 -12.40
N PHE A 211 20.86 23.39 -12.62
CA PHE A 211 20.86 24.30 -13.76
C PHE A 211 21.44 25.65 -13.35
N ASP A 212 22.29 26.19 -14.23
CA ASP A 212 22.77 27.55 -14.15
C ASP A 212 21.87 28.49 -14.96
N THR A 213 21.18 29.40 -14.29
CA THR A 213 20.29 30.37 -14.94
C THR A 213 21.04 31.50 -15.62
N SER A 214 22.33 31.73 -15.29
CA SER A 214 23.16 32.74 -15.95
C SER A 214 23.78 32.26 -17.27
N GLN A 215 23.91 30.93 -17.44
CA GLN A 215 24.47 30.29 -18.65
C GLN A 215 23.52 29.19 -19.13
N PRO A 216 22.46 29.52 -19.88
CA PRO A 216 21.49 28.56 -20.40
C PRO A 216 22.17 27.62 -21.42
N GLY A 217 22.67 26.49 -20.94
CA GLY A 217 23.44 25.52 -21.73
C GLY A 217 24.44 24.71 -20.90
N ARG A 218 24.79 25.17 -19.69
CA ARG A 218 25.69 24.45 -18.78
C ARG A 218 24.89 23.66 -17.74
N LEU A 219 24.80 22.35 -17.94
CA LEU A 219 24.33 21.41 -16.92
C LEU A 219 25.52 21.09 -16.00
N PHE A 220 25.39 21.42 -14.71
CA PHE A 220 26.36 20.96 -13.72
C PHE A 220 25.93 19.56 -13.27
N LEU A 221 26.67 18.54 -13.71
CA LEU A 221 26.57 17.21 -13.12
C LEU A 221 27.14 17.30 -11.69
N PRO A 222 26.42 16.79 -10.68
CA PRO A 222 26.92 16.80 -9.31
C PRO A 222 28.10 15.84 -9.16
N LEU A 223 29.08 16.26 -8.35
CA LEU A 223 30.14 15.41 -7.79
C LEU A 223 29.55 14.28 -6.94
#